data_AF-A0A0B5F2I2-F1
#
_entry.id   AF-A0A0B5F2I2-F1
#
_cell.length_a   1.000
_cell.length_b   1.000
_cell.length_c   1.000
_cell.angle_alpha   90.00
_cell.angle_beta   90.00
_cell.angle_gamma   90.00
#
_symmetry.space_group_name_H-M   'P 1'
#
loop_
_entity.id
_entity.type
_entity.pdbx_description
1 polymer ?
#
loop_
_entity_poly.entity_id
_entity_poly.type
_entity_poly.pdbx_seq_one_letter_code
_entity_poly.pdbx_strand_id
1 'polypeptide(L)'
;MTLYDDDLRALGSGPGDEAAAPSAPARIAIRAEEDLLTARHAVRGAAVEAGFGLVDQTRVVTAASELARNTYVHGGGGALTVEHLHGPRRGLRLTFEDQGPGIADLDAALADGYTTGAGLGHGLGGARRLMDEFQVSSEPGRGTRVVVTRWTRA
;
A
#
# COMPACT_ATOMS: atom_id res chain seq x y z
N MET A 1 23.03 58.53 35.75
CA MET A 1 23.68 57.64 36.73
C MET A 1 23.08 56.25 36.52
N THR A 2 23.38 55.62 35.37
CA THR A 2 24.28 54.44 35.19
C THR A 2 23.66 53.20 35.86
N LEU A 3 23.40 52.05 35.21
CA LEU A 3 24.19 51.30 34.24
C LEU A 3 23.31 50.39 33.33
N TYR A 4 23.89 50.07 32.17
CA TYR A 4 23.56 49.01 31.21
C TYR A 4 24.13 47.64 31.68
N ASP A 5 23.91 46.60 30.86
CA ASP A 5 24.31 45.17 30.94
C ASP A 5 23.25 44.31 31.67
N ASP A 6 22.73 43.18 31.17
CA ASP A 6 23.08 42.21 30.13
C ASP A 6 21.73 41.47 29.88
N ASP A 7 21.20 41.22 28.68
CA ASP A 7 21.58 40.06 27.88
C ASP A 7 20.86 40.12 26.51
N LEU A 8 21.67 40.03 25.47
CA LEU A 8 21.30 39.83 24.08
C LEU A 8 21.11 38.32 23.78
N ARG A 9 20.11 38.02 22.94
CA ARG A 9 20.01 36.84 22.04
C ARG A 9 19.62 35.47 22.64
N ALA A 10 18.40 35.04 22.29
CA ALA A 10 18.24 33.77 21.58
C ALA A 10 16.98 33.80 20.69
N LEU A 11 17.22 33.76 19.39
CA LEU A 11 16.27 33.37 18.35
C LEU A 11 16.13 31.84 18.37
N GLY A 12 14.96 31.32 18.00
CA GLY A 12 14.70 29.89 17.75
C GLY A 12 13.80 29.30 18.85
N SER A 13 12.64 28.74 18.54
CA SER A 13 12.43 27.74 17.50
C SER A 13 11.05 27.92 16.87
N GLY A 14 10.98 27.91 15.54
CA GLY A 14 9.71 27.74 14.83
C GLY A 14 9.03 26.42 15.23
N PRO A 15 7.76 26.20 14.87
CA PRO A 15 7.12 24.91 15.11
C PRO A 15 7.98 23.86 14.43
N GLY A 16 8.67 23.08 15.27
CA GLY A 16 9.50 21.97 14.84
C GLY A 16 8.61 21.05 14.03
N ASP A 17 9.19 20.53 12.97
CA ASP A 17 8.70 19.41 12.18
C ASP A 17 8.50 18.23 13.14
N GLU A 18 7.39 18.22 13.88
CA GLU A 18 6.91 17.07 14.63
C GLU A 18 6.59 16.03 13.56
N ALA A 19 7.59 15.19 13.26
CA ALA A 19 7.40 14.01 12.46
C ALA A 19 6.22 13.25 13.07
N ALA A 20 5.05 13.39 12.44
CA ALA A 20 3.81 12.83 12.93
C ALA A 20 4.04 11.35 13.24
N ALA A 21 3.74 10.94 14.48
CA ALA A 21 3.85 9.55 14.87
C ALA A 21 3.15 8.67 13.83
N PRO A 22 3.74 7.54 13.41
CA PRO A 22 3.17 6.71 12.37
C PRO A 22 1.74 6.33 12.77
N SER A 23 0.77 6.61 11.89
CA SER A 23 -0.60 6.18 12.13
C SER A 23 -0.65 4.65 12.18
N ALA A 24 -1.49 4.10 13.05
CA ALA A 24 -1.69 2.66 13.11
C ALA A 24 -2.18 2.15 11.74
N PRO A 25 -1.73 0.97 11.29
CA PRO A 25 -2.12 0.46 9.99
C PRO A 25 -3.63 0.22 9.93
N ALA A 26 -4.25 0.62 8.82
CA ALA A 26 -5.66 0.37 8.57
C ALA A 26 -5.85 -1.04 7.99
N ARG A 27 -6.70 -1.86 8.61
CA ARG A 27 -7.03 -3.20 8.11
C ARG A 27 -8.48 -3.24 7.61
N ILE A 28 -8.65 -3.66 6.36
CA ILE A 28 -9.93 -3.77 5.66
C ILE A 28 -10.18 -5.25 5.38
N ALA A 29 -11.33 -5.77 5.82
CA ALA A 29 -11.76 -7.12 5.47
C ALA A 29 -12.19 -7.17 4.00
N ILE A 30 -11.90 -8.27 3.30
CA ILE A 30 -12.33 -8.52 1.93
C ILE A 30 -13.10 -9.83 1.93
N ARG A 31 -14.43 -9.77 2.06
CA ARG A 31 -15.31 -10.93 2.22
C ARG A 31 -16.50 -10.92 1.26
N ALA A 32 -16.81 -9.76 0.69
CA ALA A 32 -17.85 -9.57 -0.32
C ALA A 32 -17.39 -8.59 -1.42
N GLU A 33 -18.14 -8.51 -2.51
CA GLU A 33 -17.80 -7.60 -3.62
C GLU A 33 -17.79 -6.13 -3.22
N GLU A 34 -18.67 -5.71 -2.30
CA GLU A 34 -18.69 -4.34 -1.76
C GLU A 34 -17.38 -3.96 -1.05
N ASP A 35 -16.68 -4.93 -0.46
CA ASP A 35 -15.39 -4.69 0.20
C ASP A 35 -14.30 -4.31 -0.80
N LEU A 36 -14.42 -4.72 -2.06
CA LEU A 36 -13.47 -4.33 -3.12
C LEU A 36 -13.51 -2.81 -3.36
N LEU A 37 -14.72 -2.22 -3.27
CA LEU A 37 -14.87 -0.77 -3.36
C LEU A 37 -14.32 -0.07 -2.12
N THR A 38 -14.59 -0.61 -0.93
CA THR A 38 -14.04 -0.11 0.34
C THR A 38 -12.51 -0.13 0.34
N ALA A 39 -11.90 -1.24 -0.07
CA ALA A 39 -10.44 -1.37 -0.20
C ALA A 39 -9.87 -0.36 -1.19
N ARG A 40 -10.50 -0.18 -2.35
CA ARG A 40 -10.11 0.83 -3.35
C ARG A 40 -10.13 2.24 -2.77
N HIS A 41 -11.21 2.62 -2.07
CA HIS A 41 -11.33 3.94 -1.45
C HIS A 41 -10.30 4.16 -0.35
N ALA A 42 -10.06 3.17 0.51
CA ALA A 42 -9.05 3.24 1.56
C ALA A 42 -7.65 3.47 0.98
N VAL A 43 -7.26 2.71 -0.06
CA VAL A 43 -5.96 2.87 -0.72
C VAL A 43 -5.85 4.23 -1.40
N ARG A 44 -6.92 4.71 -2.05
CA ARG A 44 -6.92 6.05 -2.67
C ARG A 44 -6.74 7.15 -1.63
N GLY A 45 -7.47 7.08 -0.51
CA GLY A 45 -7.34 8.02 0.61
C GLY A 45 -5.92 8.04 1.16
N ALA A 46 -5.38 6.86 1.48
CA ALA A 46 -4.02 6.72 1.96
C ALA A 46 -2.97 7.26 0.97
N ALA A 47 -3.18 7.08 -0.34
CA ALA A 47 -2.25 7.58 -1.36
C ALA A 47 -2.25 9.11 -1.45
N VAL A 48 -3.43 9.73 -1.30
CA VAL A 48 -3.56 11.18 -1.21
C VAL A 48 -2.86 11.70 0.05
N GLU A 49 -3.13 11.10 1.20
CA GLU A 49 -2.50 11.47 2.49
C GLU A 49 -0.97 11.31 2.44
N ALA A 50 -0.48 10.25 1.80
CA ALA A 50 0.94 10.02 1.61
C ALA A 50 1.60 11.00 0.63
N GLY A 51 0.83 11.80 -0.13
CA GLY A 51 1.35 12.84 -1.04
C GLY A 51 1.68 12.34 -2.44
N PHE A 52 1.04 11.27 -2.92
CA PHE A 52 1.26 10.75 -4.26
C PHE A 52 0.74 11.72 -5.33
N GLY A 53 1.49 11.90 -6.42
CA GLY A 53 0.99 12.56 -7.62
C GLY A 53 -0.10 11.72 -8.33
N LEU A 54 -0.95 12.35 -9.13
CA LEU A 54 -2.12 11.70 -9.76
C LEU A 54 -1.79 10.42 -10.53
N VAL A 55 -0.68 10.40 -11.27
CA VAL A 55 -0.24 9.20 -12.00
C VAL A 55 0.07 8.05 -11.05
N ASP A 56 0.75 8.32 -9.94
CA ASP A 56 1.15 7.29 -8.99
C ASP A 56 -0.03 6.87 -8.10
N GLN A 57 -1.00 7.76 -7.83
CA GLN A 57 -2.29 7.39 -7.23
C GLN A 57 -3.04 6.37 -8.12
N THR A 58 -3.13 6.62 -9.43
CA THR A 58 -3.76 5.67 -10.35
C THR A 58 -3.05 4.32 -10.34
N ARG A 59 -1.71 4.31 -10.34
CA ARG A 59 -0.93 3.05 -10.30
C ARG A 59 -1.21 2.23 -9.04
N VAL A 60 -1.10 2.84 -7.86
CA VAL A 60 -1.31 2.12 -6.58
C VAL A 60 -2.76 1.64 -6.43
N VAL A 61 -3.75 2.45 -6.85
CA VAL A 61 -5.17 2.06 -6.79
C VAL A 61 -5.47 0.93 -7.77
N THR A 62 -4.91 0.94 -8.98
CA THR A 62 -5.07 -0.14 -9.94
C THR A 62 -4.44 -1.43 -9.42
N ALA A 63 -3.20 -1.39 -8.93
CA ALA A 63 -2.54 -2.56 -8.35
C ALA A 63 -3.34 -3.14 -7.18
N ALA A 64 -3.81 -2.28 -6.27
CA ALA A 64 -4.60 -2.70 -5.12
C ALA A 64 -5.94 -3.33 -5.53
N SER A 65 -6.56 -2.85 -6.61
CA SER A 65 -7.83 -3.39 -7.09
C SER A 65 -7.68 -4.81 -7.65
N GLU A 66 -6.60 -5.05 -8.40
CA GLU A 66 -6.27 -6.38 -8.91
C GLU A 66 -5.93 -7.34 -7.76
N LEU A 67 -5.12 -6.90 -6.79
CA LEU A 67 -4.76 -7.73 -5.64
C LEU A 67 -5.95 -8.03 -4.71
N ALA A 68 -6.81 -7.04 -4.43
CA ALA A 68 -8.03 -7.24 -3.67
C ALA A 68 -8.97 -8.25 -4.34
N ARG A 69 -9.12 -8.13 -5.67
CA ARG A 69 -9.90 -9.09 -6.47
C ARG A 69 -9.30 -10.49 -6.37
N ASN A 70 -7.99 -10.64 -6.47
CA ASN A 70 -7.34 -11.96 -6.36
C ASN A 70 -7.56 -12.58 -4.97
N THR A 71 -7.39 -11.79 -3.90
CA THR A 71 -7.69 -12.20 -2.52
C THR A 71 -9.14 -12.69 -2.37
N TYR A 72 -10.10 -12.00 -3.00
CA TYR A 72 -11.51 -12.40 -2.95
C TYR A 72 -11.81 -13.62 -3.82
N VAL A 73 -11.53 -13.53 -5.13
CA VAL A 73 -11.96 -14.51 -6.14
C VAL A 73 -11.16 -15.81 -6.05
N HIS A 74 -9.85 -15.74 -5.82
CA HIS A 74 -8.98 -16.91 -5.77
C HIS A 74 -8.71 -17.36 -4.33
N GLY A 75 -8.60 -16.40 -3.40
CA GLY A 75 -8.38 -16.68 -1.98
C GLY A 75 -9.63 -17.05 -1.19
N GLY A 76 -10.84 -16.82 -1.73
CA GLY A 76 -12.10 -17.00 -1.00
C GLY A 76 -12.36 -15.91 0.05
N GLY A 77 -11.64 -14.80 -0.03
CA GLY A 77 -11.68 -13.70 0.93
C GLY A 77 -10.47 -13.66 1.86
N GLY A 78 -10.32 -12.54 2.55
CA GLY A 78 -9.13 -12.23 3.32
C GLY A 78 -9.13 -10.82 3.88
N ALA A 79 -7.98 -10.16 3.83
CA ALA A 79 -7.86 -8.77 4.26
C ALA A 79 -6.78 -8.01 3.49
N LEU A 80 -6.96 -6.70 3.42
CA LEU A 80 -5.96 -5.71 3.06
C LEU A 80 -5.50 -5.01 4.34
N THR A 81 -4.19 -4.84 4.52
CA THR A 81 -3.58 -3.92 5.48
C THR A 81 -2.88 -2.79 4.73
N VAL A 82 -3.16 -1.54 5.11
CA VAL A 82 -2.58 -0.32 4.54
C VAL A 82 -1.67 0.32 5.59
N GLU A 83 -0.40 0.46 5.25
CA GLU A 83 0.63 1.05 6.10
C GLU A 83 1.23 2.28 5.40
N HIS A 84 1.17 3.44 6.05
CA HIS A 84 1.96 4.59 5.63
C HIS A 84 3.41 4.39 6.07
N LEU A 85 4.33 4.51 5.11
CA LEU A 85 5.75 4.41 5.37
C LEU A 85 6.32 5.81 5.57
N HIS A 86 6.95 6.01 6.72
CA HIS A 86 7.61 7.24 7.13
C HIS A 86 9.11 6.96 7.26
N GLY A 87 9.95 7.82 6.70
CA GLY A 87 11.40 7.60 6.62
C GLY A 87 12.03 8.60 5.66
N PRO A 88 13.23 8.32 5.10
CA PRO A 88 13.87 9.21 4.12
C PRO A 88 13.03 9.40 2.84
N ARG A 89 12.04 8.53 2.61
CA ARG A 89 11.05 8.64 1.55
C ARG A 89 9.68 8.20 2.10
N ARG A 90 8.62 8.94 1.75
CA ARG A 90 7.24 8.57 2.09
C ARG A 90 6.71 7.52 1.11
N GLY A 91 5.82 6.66 1.57
CA GLY A 91 5.25 5.62 0.72
C GLY A 91 4.05 4.92 1.34
N LEU A 92 3.53 3.95 0.62
CA LEU A 92 2.51 3.02 1.09
C LEU A 92 3.01 1.59 0.94
N ARG A 93 2.84 0.80 2.00
CA ARG A 93 2.88 -0.65 1.94
C ARG A 93 1.46 -1.19 2.03
N LEU A 94 1.12 -2.07 1.10
CA LEU A 94 -0.15 -2.80 1.10
C LEU A 94 0.14 -4.28 1.28
N THR A 95 -0.52 -4.90 2.25
CA THR A 95 -0.41 -6.33 2.51
C THR A 95 -1.77 -6.98 2.30
N PHE A 96 -1.86 -7.89 1.32
CA PHE A 96 -3.04 -8.68 1.02
C PHE A 96 -2.81 -10.11 1.51
N GLU A 97 -3.75 -10.66 2.28
CA GLU A 97 -3.65 -11.99 2.88
C GLU A 97 -4.98 -12.73 2.76
N ASP A 98 -4.95 -13.97 2.28
CA ASP A 98 -6.05 -14.93 2.32
C ASP A 98 -5.61 -16.25 2.98
N GLN A 99 -6.57 -17.13 3.22
CA GLN A 99 -6.36 -18.51 3.71
C GLN A 99 -6.93 -19.52 2.70
N GLY A 100 -6.90 -19.15 1.42
CA GLY A 100 -7.50 -19.93 0.34
C GLY A 100 -6.63 -21.11 -0.10
N PRO A 101 -6.86 -21.63 -1.32
CA PRO A 101 -6.14 -22.78 -1.86
C PRO A 101 -4.65 -22.52 -2.12
N GLY A 102 -4.21 -21.26 -2.12
CA GLY A 102 -2.84 -20.90 -2.51
C GLY A 102 -2.60 -21.02 -4.02
N ILE A 103 -1.35 -20.79 -4.43
CA ILE A 103 -0.89 -20.80 -5.82
C ILE A 103 0.10 -21.95 -5.98
N ALA A 104 -0.21 -22.90 -6.85
CA ALA A 104 0.62 -24.09 -7.07
C ALA A 104 1.90 -23.80 -7.87
N ASP A 105 1.78 -22.97 -8.90
CA ASP A 105 2.90 -22.53 -9.73
C ASP A 105 2.96 -21.00 -9.72
N LEU A 106 3.83 -20.48 -8.86
CA LEU A 106 3.96 -19.04 -8.63
C LEU A 106 4.66 -18.34 -9.81
N ASP A 107 5.60 -19.01 -10.46
CA ASP A 107 6.31 -18.47 -11.61
C ASP A 107 5.34 -18.29 -12.79
N ALA A 108 4.47 -19.27 -13.03
CA ALA A 108 3.41 -19.16 -14.03
C ALA A 108 2.41 -18.04 -13.70
N ALA A 109 2.04 -17.88 -12.42
CA ALA A 109 1.10 -16.84 -11.99
C ALA A 109 1.69 -15.41 -12.12
N LEU A 110 3.02 -15.28 -12.07
CA LEU A 110 3.74 -14.01 -12.25
C LEU A 110 4.11 -13.73 -13.72
N ALA A 111 4.01 -14.74 -14.60
CA ALA A 111 4.30 -14.60 -16.02
C ALA A 111 3.32 -13.65 -16.72
N ASP A 112 3.84 -12.90 -17.69
CA ASP A 112 3.04 -11.93 -18.46
C ASP A 112 1.92 -12.61 -19.25
N GLY A 113 0.72 -12.04 -19.18
CA GLY A 113 -0.46 -12.53 -19.90
C GLY A 113 -1.25 -13.62 -19.17
N TYR A 114 -0.83 -14.07 -17.98
CA TYR A 114 -1.67 -14.91 -17.13
C TYR A 114 -2.85 -14.10 -16.59
N THR A 115 -4.00 -14.26 -17.24
CA THR A 115 -5.26 -13.64 -16.85
C THR A 115 -6.20 -14.74 -16.36
N THR A 116 -6.74 -14.57 -15.15
CA THR A 116 -7.61 -15.57 -14.52
C THR A 116 -9.10 -15.24 -14.68
N GLY A 117 -9.47 -14.20 -15.45
CA GLY A 117 -10.87 -13.82 -15.68
C GLY A 117 -11.07 -12.51 -16.46
N ALA A 118 -12.33 -12.11 -16.63
CA ALA A 118 -12.83 -11.00 -17.47
C ALA A 118 -12.51 -9.57 -16.95
N GLY A 119 -11.39 -9.38 -16.24
CA GLY A 119 -10.86 -8.06 -15.89
C GLY A 119 -9.95 -7.48 -16.98
N LEU A 120 -9.34 -6.31 -16.75
CA LEU A 120 -8.43 -5.61 -17.68
C LEU A 120 -7.12 -6.38 -18.01
N GLY A 121 -7.03 -7.66 -17.64
CA GLY A 121 -6.02 -8.60 -18.16
C GLY A 121 -4.62 -8.40 -17.59
N HIS A 122 -4.50 -8.02 -16.32
CA HIS A 122 -3.20 -7.70 -15.72
C HIS A 122 -2.70 -8.73 -14.69
N GLY A 123 -3.59 -9.42 -13.95
CA GLY A 123 -3.17 -10.49 -13.02
C GLY A 123 -2.14 -10.03 -11.98
N LEU A 124 -1.47 -10.98 -11.32
CA LEU A 124 -0.40 -10.67 -10.36
C LEU A 124 0.79 -9.96 -11.01
N GLY A 125 1.17 -10.36 -12.23
CA GLY A 125 2.28 -9.74 -12.96
C GLY A 125 2.06 -8.26 -13.28
N GLY A 126 0.83 -7.86 -13.61
CA GLY A 126 0.48 -6.47 -13.88
C GLY A 126 0.44 -5.62 -12.62
N ALA A 127 -0.07 -6.14 -11.50
CA ALA A 127 0.06 -5.47 -10.21
C ALA A 127 1.53 -5.23 -9.84
N ARG A 128 2.41 -6.20 -10.08
CA ARG A 128 3.86 -6.08 -9.87
C ARG A 128 4.49 -4.93 -10.65
N ARG A 129 4.12 -4.72 -11.91
CA ARG A 129 4.65 -3.62 -12.75
C ARG A 129 4.24 -2.22 -12.29
N LEU A 130 3.16 -2.12 -11.52
CA LEU A 130 2.62 -0.86 -11.01
C LEU A 130 3.19 -0.47 -9.66
N MET A 131 4.05 -1.30 -9.05
CA MET A 131 4.61 -1.11 -7.72
C MET A 131 6.15 -1.06 -7.79
N ASP A 132 6.77 -0.45 -6.78
CA ASP A 132 8.23 -0.35 -6.74
C ASP A 132 8.84 -1.62 -6.12
N GLU A 133 8.15 -2.22 -5.15
CA GLU A 133 8.50 -3.49 -4.52
C GLU A 133 7.30 -4.44 -4.56
N PHE A 134 7.60 -5.73 -4.71
CA PHE A 134 6.59 -6.78 -4.76
C PHE A 134 7.16 -8.06 -4.16
N GLN A 135 6.47 -8.60 -3.17
CA GLN A 135 6.78 -9.86 -2.52
C GLN A 135 5.51 -10.71 -2.49
N VAL A 136 5.64 -11.99 -2.79
CA VAL A 136 4.54 -12.94 -2.74
C VAL A 136 5.01 -14.23 -2.10
N SER A 137 4.22 -14.74 -1.16
CA SER A 137 4.39 -16.04 -0.54
C SER A 137 3.06 -16.77 -0.62
N SER A 138 3.07 -17.97 -1.19
CA SER A 138 1.88 -18.80 -1.32
C SER A 138 2.28 -20.26 -1.23
N GLU A 139 1.47 -21.05 -0.54
CA GLU A 139 1.66 -22.49 -0.44
C GLU A 139 0.30 -23.18 -0.68
N PRO A 140 0.24 -24.26 -1.47
CA PRO A 140 -0.99 -25.02 -1.67
C PRO A 140 -1.68 -25.39 -0.35
N GLY A 141 -2.93 -24.98 -0.19
CA GLY A 141 -3.75 -25.21 1.00
C GLY A 141 -3.48 -24.28 2.19
N ARG A 142 -2.61 -23.27 2.07
CA ARG A 142 -2.28 -22.33 3.16
C ARG A 142 -2.57 -20.86 2.83
N GLY A 143 -3.16 -20.61 1.67
CA GLY A 143 -3.48 -19.27 1.18
C GLY A 143 -2.30 -18.53 0.56
N THR A 144 -2.54 -17.25 0.29
CA THR A 144 -1.57 -16.36 -0.35
C THR A 144 -1.39 -15.10 0.47
N ARG A 145 -0.15 -14.62 0.54
CA ARG A 145 0.20 -13.30 1.06
C ARG A 145 1.00 -12.54 0.02
N VAL A 146 0.54 -11.33 -0.32
CA VAL A 146 1.20 -10.41 -1.25
C VAL A 146 1.48 -9.11 -0.50
N VAL A 147 2.74 -8.68 -0.49
CA VAL A 147 3.18 -7.40 0.07
C VAL A 147 3.73 -6.55 -1.06
N VAL A 148 3.19 -5.34 -1.21
CA VAL A 148 3.63 -4.39 -2.24
C VAL A 148 3.94 -3.04 -1.63
N THR A 149 5.01 -2.41 -2.11
CA THR A 149 5.38 -1.05 -1.69
C THR A 149 5.40 -0.12 -2.90
N ARG A 150 4.87 1.09 -2.72
CA ARG A 150 5.08 2.21 -3.65
C ARG A 150 5.55 3.43 -2.86
N TRP A 151 6.45 4.19 -3.45
CA TRP A 151 7.06 5.35 -2.83
C TRP A 151 6.66 6.64 -3.56
N THR A 152 6.43 7.74 -2.83
CA THR A 152 6.21 9.05 -3.46
C THR A 152 7.44 9.45 -4.24
N ARG A 153 7.30 10.13 -5.38
CA ARG A 153 8.48 10.72 -6.03
C ARG A 153 8.95 11.93 -5.22
N ALA A 154 10.27 12.12 -5.17
CA ALA A 154 10.89 13.31 -4.59
C ALA A 154 10.64 14.53 -5.49
#